data_AF-A0A267FEJ9-F1
#
_entry.id   AF-A0A267FEJ9-F1
#
_cell.length_a   1.000
_cell.length_b   1.000
_cell.length_c   1.000
_cell.angle_alpha   90.00
_cell.angle_beta   90.00
_cell.angle_gamma   90.00
#
_symmetry.space_group_name_H-M   'P 1'
#
loop_
_entity.id
_entity.type
_entity.pdbx_description
1 polymer ?
#
loop_
_entity_poly.entity_id
_entity_poly.type
_entity_poly.pdbx_seq_one_letter_code
_entity_poly.pdbx_strand_id
1 'polypeptide(L)'
;MSDRKAADVKLLLLQPAAAAYSEDIADLILTLYTRPATGQEMRVYIVGCLVLTLTASVLPQYTLLADRLSTLPSSTSPSTSPSSLSLAKAGFVHLGPGDGSLVCFHCCVRVSPTASTTEELPPPSSSSSRDTFVDRFDDIELTDRCGLGAAGSDHDDEPLRRHRRASPNCYYARLCALARAVSRSGAGAGGLGIRRLAERLDAIGDAKRYARALRKLRGCLLGGCGLSLAASFGYSPPHLAAWLTRYFMRNNGACPTRAGDIIALAHESEAQSLLAPGLLDILDIVGLLQLPELL
;
A
#
# COMPACT_ATOMS: atom_id res chain seq x y z
N MET A 1 -23.63 1.07 -23.54
CA MET A 1 -22.28 1.34 -24.09
C MET A 1 -21.42 2.25 -23.21
N SER A 2 -22.00 3.07 -22.32
CA SER A 2 -21.25 3.96 -21.40
C SER A 2 -20.53 3.22 -20.26
N ASP A 3 -21.19 2.25 -19.62
CA ASP A 3 -20.66 1.60 -18.41
C ASP A 3 -19.47 0.66 -18.66
N ARG A 4 -19.40 0.02 -19.84
CA ARG A 4 -18.24 -0.82 -20.21
C ARG A 4 -16.99 0.05 -20.39
N LYS A 5 -17.09 1.16 -21.12
CA LYS A 5 -15.97 2.11 -21.27
C LYS A 5 -15.50 2.68 -19.92
N ALA A 6 -16.43 2.98 -19.01
CA ALA A 6 -16.08 3.44 -17.68
C ALA A 6 -15.39 2.36 -16.83
N ALA A 7 -15.79 1.08 -16.96
CA ALA A 7 -15.10 -0.04 -16.32
C ALA A 7 -13.70 -0.25 -16.90
N ASP A 8 -13.56 -0.16 -18.22
CA ASP A 8 -12.27 -0.31 -18.92
C ASP A 8 -11.26 0.77 -18.49
N VAL A 9 -11.69 2.02 -18.35
CA VAL A 9 -10.84 3.13 -17.85
C VAL A 9 -10.37 2.89 -16.42
N LYS A 10 -11.23 2.35 -15.54
CA LYS A 10 -10.85 2.05 -14.15
C LYS A 10 -9.76 0.99 -14.08
N LEU A 11 -9.89 -0.06 -14.90
CA LEU A 11 -8.89 -1.12 -14.98
C LEU A 11 -7.56 -0.60 -15.50
N LEU A 12 -7.57 0.25 -16.54
CA LEU A 12 -6.37 0.87 -17.10
C LEU A 12 -5.57 1.70 -16.07
N LEU A 13 -6.25 2.32 -15.11
CA LEU A 13 -5.61 3.13 -14.06
C LEU A 13 -5.14 2.30 -12.86
N LEU A 14 -5.97 1.35 -12.42
CA LEU A 14 -5.71 0.57 -11.19
C LEU A 14 -4.71 -0.55 -11.42
N GLN A 15 -4.70 -1.16 -12.60
CA GLN A 15 -3.87 -2.33 -12.88
C GLN A 15 -2.37 -2.02 -12.79
N PRO A 16 -1.83 -0.97 -13.44
CA PRO A 16 -0.40 -0.65 -13.32
C PRO A 16 0.00 -0.31 -11.88
N ALA A 17 -0.84 0.46 -11.18
CA ALA A 17 -0.63 0.87 -9.79
C ALA A 17 -0.59 -0.32 -8.83
N ALA A 18 -1.44 -1.33 -9.03
CA ALA A 18 -1.48 -2.53 -8.21
C ALA A 18 -0.39 -3.56 -8.61
N ALA A 19 -0.07 -3.65 -9.91
CA ALA A 19 0.94 -4.55 -10.46
C ALA A 19 2.35 -4.22 -9.96
N ALA A 20 2.61 -2.96 -9.57
CA ALA A 20 3.83 -2.57 -8.87
C ALA A 20 4.14 -3.51 -7.67
N TYR A 21 3.12 -4.00 -6.97
CA TYR A 21 3.33 -4.87 -5.81
C TYR A 21 3.50 -6.35 -6.15
N SER A 22 2.74 -6.85 -7.11
CA SER A 22 2.73 -8.23 -7.62
C SER A 22 1.55 -8.35 -8.60
N GLU A 23 1.73 -9.05 -9.71
CA GLU A 23 0.65 -9.31 -10.68
C GLU A 23 -0.54 -10.04 -10.01
N ASP A 24 -0.29 -11.13 -9.28
CA ASP A 24 -1.37 -11.84 -8.58
C ASP A 24 -2.15 -10.95 -7.61
N ILE A 25 -1.48 -10.06 -6.88
CA ILE A 25 -2.15 -9.15 -5.94
C ILE A 25 -2.95 -8.10 -6.71
N ALA A 26 -2.46 -7.65 -7.86
CA ALA A 26 -3.18 -6.74 -8.73
C ALA A 26 -4.50 -7.36 -9.20
N ASP A 27 -4.48 -8.60 -9.70
CA ASP A 27 -5.69 -9.31 -10.13
C ASP A 27 -6.72 -9.44 -9.01
N LEU A 28 -6.27 -9.71 -7.79
CA LEU A 28 -7.14 -9.80 -6.62
C LEU A 28 -7.69 -8.43 -6.19
N ILE A 29 -6.89 -7.37 -6.25
CA ILE A 29 -7.35 -6.01 -5.98
C ILE A 29 -8.38 -5.58 -7.03
N LEU A 30 -8.14 -5.85 -8.31
CA LEU A 30 -9.06 -5.53 -9.41
C LEU A 30 -10.36 -6.33 -9.27
N THR A 31 -10.27 -7.62 -8.94
CA THR A 31 -11.44 -8.45 -8.63
C THR A 31 -12.22 -7.87 -7.45
N LEU A 32 -11.53 -7.52 -6.37
CA LEU A 32 -12.18 -6.88 -5.22
C LEU A 32 -12.87 -5.57 -5.62
N TYR A 33 -12.20 -4.73 -6.39
CA TYR A 33 -12.67 -3.39 -6.76
C TYR A 33 -13.91 -3.44 -7.67
N THR A 34 -13.89 -4.33 -8.66
CA THR A 34 -14.93 -4.44 -9.70
C THR A 34 -16.15 -5.24 -9.28
N ARG A 35 -16.08 -6.00 -8.17
CA ARG A 35 -17.23 -6.74 -7.65
C ARG A 35 -18.44 -5.82 -7.41
N PRO A 36 -19.65 -6.20 -7.85
CA PRO A 36 -20.86 -5.41 -7.62
C PRO A 36 -21.16 -5.16 -6.13
N ALA A 37 -20.84 -6.13 -5.28
CA ALA A 37 -21.03 -6.03 -3.83
C ALA A 37 -20.02 -5.11 -3.11
N THR A 38 -19.00 -4.64 -3.82
CA THR A 38 -17.99 -3.73 -3.26
C THR A 38 -18.56 -2.32 -3.21
N GLY A 39 -18.93 -1.89 -2.02
CA GLY A 39 -19.46 -0.55 -1.76
C GLY A 39 -18.44 0.55 -2.03
N GLN A 40 -18.93 1.79 -2.18
CA GLN A 40 -18.10 2.97 -2.46
C GLN A 40 -16.98 3.15 -1.43
N GLU A 41 -17.28 3.01 -0.14
CA GLU A 41 -16.28 3.14 0.94
C GLU A 41 -15.09 2.20 0.73
N MET A 42 -15.34 0.96 0.30
CA MET A 42 -14.28 0.00 0.04
C MET A 42 -13.44 0.38 -1.17
N ARG A 43 -14.06 0.91 -2.23
CA ARG A 43 -13.32 1.39 -3.41
C ARG A 43 -12.43 2.57 -3.06
N VAL A 44 -12.93 3.51 -2.25
CA VAL A 44 -12.13 4.62 -1.70
C VAL A 44 -10.98 4.09 -0.85
N TYR A 45 -11.25 3.09 0.01
CA TYR A 45 -10.22 2.45 0.82
C TYR A 45 -9.10 1.84 -0.05
N ILE A 46 -9.46 1.09 -1.08
CA ILE A 46 -8.50 0.48 -2.02
C ILE A 46 -7.65 1.55 -2.68
N VAL A 47 -8.26 2.58 -3.27
CA VAL A 47 -7.53 3.66 -3.96
C VAL A 47 -6.62 4.41 -2.98
N GLY A 48 -7.11 4.71 -1.78
CA GLY A 48 -6.29 5.36 -0.74
C GLY A 48 -5.06 4.54 -0.35
N CYS A 49 -5.23 3.23 -0.15
CA CYS A 49 -4.10 2.33 0.12
C CYS A 49 -3.11 2.26 -1.05
N LEU A 50 -3.59 2.25 -2.30
CA LEU A 50 -2.72 2.30 -3.48
C LEU A 50 -1.89 3.58 -3.48
N VAL A 51 -2.53 4.76 -3.40
CA VAL A 51 -1.83 6.04 -3.42
C VAL A 51 -0.85 6.17 -2.25
N LEU A 52 -1.25 5.80 -1.03
CA LEU A 52 -0.39 5.84 0.16
C LEU A 52 0.82 4.92 0.01
N THR A 53 0.61 3.71 -0.47
CA THR A 53 1.73 2.75 -0.59
C THR A 53 2.69 3.15 -1.72
N LEU A 54 2.19 3.68 -2.84
CA LEU A 54 3.04 4.13 -3.96
C LEU A 54 3.86 5.37 -3.61
N THR A 55 3.31 6.26 -2.78
CA THR A 55 3.90 7.60 -2.58
C THR A 55 4.44 7.85 -1.18
N ALA A 56 3.94 7.17 -0.16
CA ALA A 56 4.28 7.41 1.24
C ALA A 56 5.15 6.33 1.89
N SER A 57 5.49 5.25 1.16
CA SER A 57 6.38 4.20 1.68
C SER A 57 7.69 4.78 2.21
N VAL A 58 8.18 4.19 3.30
CA VAL A 58 9.42 4.63 3.96
C VAL A 58 10.65 4.24 3.14
N LEU A 59 10.62 3.09 2.46
CA LEU A 59 11.65 2.63 1.53
C LEU A 59 11.06 2.49 0.12
N PRO A 60 10.84 3.59 -0.61
CA PRO A 60 10.08 3.58 -1.85
C PRO A 60 10.85 2.97 -3.03
N GLN A 61 12.18 2.85 -2.92
CA GLN A 61 13.02 2.11 -3.86
C GLN A 61 12.70 0.60 -3.90
N TYR A 62 11.96 0.09 -2.91
CA TYR A 62 11.52 -1.31 -2.86
C TYR A 62 10.00 -1.45 -3.09
N THR A 63 9.37 -0.47 -3.74
CA THR A 63 7.93 -0.52 -4.09
C THR A 63 7.63 -1.61 -5.12
N LEU A 64 8.56 -1.88 -6.04
CA LEU A 64 8.41 -2.94 -7.03
C LEU A 64 8.71 -4.32 -6.44
N LEU A 65 7.96 -5.34 -6.85
CA LEU A 65 8.19 -6.72 -6.40
C LEU A 65 9.61 -7.21 -6.72
N ALA A 66 10.09 -6.90 -7.93
CA ALA A 66 11.43 -7.30 -8.38
C ALA A 66 12.53 -6.75 -7.47
N ASP A 67 12.41 -5.49 -7.05
CA ASP A 67 13.36 -4.85 -6.14
C ASP A 67 13.33 -5.47 -4.75
N ARG A 68 12.17 -5.94 -4.28
CA ARG A 68 12.11 -6.68 -3.01
C ARG A 68 12.75 -8.06 -3.11
N LEU A 69 12.41 -8.78 -4.18
CA LEU A 69 12.94 -10.11 -4.45
C LEU A 69 14.46 -10.12 -4.56
N SER A 70 15.05 -9.11 -5.18
CA SER A 70 16.51 -9.02 -5.37
C SER A 70 17.28 -8.88 -4.05
N THR A 71 16.62 -8.40 -2.98
CA THR A 71 17.24 -8.31 -1.65
C THR A 71 17.24 -9.63 -0.89
N LEU A 72 16.34 -10.56 -1.24
CA LEU A 72 16.13 -11.78 -0.48
C LEU A 72 17.06 -12.88 -0.97
N PRO A 73 17.63 -13.70 -0.07
CA PRO A 73 18.47 -14.81 -0.47
C PRO A 73 17.66 -15.78 -1.34
N SER A 74 18.27 -16.26 -2.43
CA SER A 74 17.70 -17.34 -3.23
C SER A 74 17.75 -18.62 -2.39
N SER A 75 16.62 -19.01 -1.79
CA SER A 75 16.58 -20.21 -0.96
C SER A 75 16.85 -21.46 -1.81
N THR A 76 17.84 -22.25 -1.41
CA THR A 76 18.13 -23.60 -1.91
C THR A 76 17.82 -24.69 -0.86
N SER A 77 17.04 -24.41 0.19
CA SER A 77 16.85 -25.35 1.33
C SER A 77 15.47 -25.24 2.03
N PRO A 78 15.10 -26.22 2.87
CA PRO A 78 14.02 -27.21 2.65
C PRO A 78 12.58 -26.66 2.79
N SER A 79 11.61 -27.52 2.46
CA SER A 79 10.15 -27.31 2.30
C SER A 79 9.36 -26.65 3.45
N THR A 80 9.99 -26.24 4.55
CA THR A 80 9.34 -25.70 5.75
C THR A 80 9.53 -24.19 5.96
N SER A 81 10.41 -23.55 5.19
CA SER A 81 10.63 -22.09 5.26
C SER A 81 9.77 -21.34 4.22
N PRO A 82 9.24 -20.14 4.53
CA PRO A 82 8.50 -19.36 3.55
C PRO A 82 9.40 -19.00 2.37
N SER A 83 8.88 -19.15 1.15
CA SER A 83 9.62 -18.83 -0.07
C SER A 83 10.01 -17.34 -0.11
N SER A 84 11.13 -17.00 -0.75
CA SER A 84 11.54 -15.60 -0.95
C SER A 84 10.44 -14.79 -1.68
N LEU A 85 9.67 -15.46 -2.55
CA LEU A 85 8.50 -14.88 -3.19
C LEU A 85 7.38 -14.55 -2.20
N SER A 86 7.06 -15.44 -1.26
CA SER A 86 6.04 -15.18 -0.23
C SER A 86 6.45 -14.02 0.68
N LEU A 87 7.75 -13.92 1.04
CA LEU A 87 8.30 -12.81 1.82
C LEU A 87 8.21 -11.47 1.06
N ALA A 88 8.63 -11.44 -0.20
CA ALA A 88 8.55 -10.24 -1.03
C ALA A 88 7.10 -9.80 -1.28
N LYS A 89 6.17 -10.75 -1.51
CA LYS A 89 4.72 -10.50 -1.62
C LYS A 89 4.07 -10.07 -0.30
N ALA A 90 4.71 -10.32 0.83
CA ALA A 90 4.32 -9.77 2.12
C ALA A 90 4.99 -8.41 2.41
N GLY A 91 5.75 -7.88 1.45
CA GLY A 91 6.33 -6.54 1.50
C GLY A 91 7.69 -6.49 2.18
N PHE A 92 8.33 -7.63 2.41
CA PHE A 92 9.61 -7.69 3.10
C PHE A 92 10.81 -7.55 2.16
N VAL A 93 11.85 -6.90 2.68
CA VAL A 93 13.20 -6.82 2.11
C VAL A 93 14.23 -7.17 3.17
N HIS A 94 15.44 -7.51 2.70
CA HIS A 94 16.60 -7.73 3.56
C HIS A 94 17.65 -6.65 3.30
N LEU A 95 17.96 -5.84 4.32
CA LEU A 95 18.77 -4.61 4.16
C LEU A 95 20.26 -4.79 4.45
N GLY A 96 20.76 -6.03 4.59
CA GLY A 96 22.19 -6.31 4.79
C GLY A 96 22.47 -7.39 5.83
N PRO A 97 23.76 -7.71 6.10
CA PRO A 97 24.20 -8.88 6.88
C PRO A 97 24.00 -8.76 8.41
N GLY A 98 22.89 -8.15 8.85
CA GLY A 98 22.53 -8.04 10.26
C GLY A 98 22.00 -9.34 10.87
N ASP A 99 21.11 -9.22 11.86
CA ASP A 99 20.36 -10.29 12.54
C ASP A 99 19.44 -11.15 11.62
N GLY A 100 19.57 -11.00 10.30
CA GLY A 100 18.68 -11.59 9.31
C GLY A 100 17.27 -11.01 9.34
N SER A 101 17.04 -9.87 10.01
CA SER A 101 15.70 -9.27 10.10
C SER A 101 15.18 -8.85 8.73
N LEU A 102 13.89 -9.13 8.54
CA LEU A 102 13.14 -8.72 7.37
C LEU A 102 12.44 -7.40 7.69
N VAL A 103 12.55 -6.43 6.79
CA VAL A 103 11.99 -5.09 6.97
C VAL A 103 10.89 -4.86 5.96
N CYS A 104 9.72 -4.37 6.39
CA CYS A 104 8.70 -3.97 5.43
C CYS A 104 9.12 -2.69 4.68
N PHE A 105 9.02 -2.67 3.35
CA PHE A 105 9.31 -1.47 2.56
C PHE A 105 8.39 -0.28 2.90
N HIS A 106 7.13 -0.56 3.23
CA HIS A 106 6.12 0.45 3.44
C HIS A 106 6.19 1.07 4.84
N CYS A 107 6.09 0.25 5.89
CA CYS A 107 6.01 0.71 7.28
C CYS A 107 7.30 0.53 8.09
N CYS A 108 8.34 -0.08 7.52
CA CYS A 108 9.61 -0.40 8.20
C CYS A 108 9.49 -1.28 9.46
N VAL A 109 8.37 -1.98 9.65
CA VAL A 109 8.30 -3.01 10.69
C VAL A 109 9.35 -4.09 10.43
N ARG A 110 10.01 -4.52 11.50
CA ARG A 110 11.01 -5.58 11.47
C ARG A 110 10.38 -6.88 11.98
N VAL A 111 10.65 -7.97 11.29
CA VAL A 111 10.25 -9.31 11.74
C VAL A 111 11.42 -10.29 11.57
N SER A 112 11.52 -11.23 12.50
CA SER A 112 12.50 -12.31 12.40
C SER A 112 12.03 -13.37 11.40
N PRO A 113 12.93 -13.92 10.57
CA PRO A 113 12.59 -14.96 9.59
C PRO A 113 12.20 -16.29 10.27
N THR A 114 12.75 -16.59 11.45
CA THR A 114 12.70 -17.89 12.14
C THR A 114 11.62 -18.03 13.21
N ALA A 115 10.86 -16.98 13.55
CA ALA A 115 9.89 -17.07 14.65
C ALA A 115 8.63 -17.86 14.23
N SER A 116 8.65 -19.15 14.55
CA SER A 116 7.50 -20.06 14.55
C SER A 116 7.31 -20.64 15.95
N THR A 117 6.94 -19.82 16.94
CA THR A 117 6.19 -20.21 18.15
C THR A 117 6.04 -18.98 19.04
N THR A 118 4.92 -18.96 19.75
CA THR A 118 4.59 -18.10 20.89
C THR A 118 5.80 -17.68 21.73
N GLU A 119 6.23 -16.43 21.60
CA GLU A 119 6.78 -15.67 22.73
C GLU A 119 6.16 -14.28 22.70
N GLU A 120 5.43 -13.95 23.77
CA GLU A 120 5.01 -12.60 24.08
C GLU A 120 6.26 -11.72 24.20
N LEU A 121 6.38 -10.70 23.35
CA LEU A 121 7.36 -9.64 23.54
C LEU A 121 6.97 -8.84 24.80
N PRO A 122 7.91 -8.52 25.70
CA PRO A 122 7.62 -7.64 26.83
C PRO A 122 7.25 -6.22 26.32
N PRO A 123 6.42 -5.47 27.06
CA PRO A 123 5.92 -4.18 26.62
C PRO A 123 7.06 -3.17 26.39
N PRO A 124 6.91 -2.23 25.45
CA PRO A 124 7.96 -1.26 25.13
C PRO A 124 8.22 -0.34 26.32
N SER A 125 9.44 -0.37 26.83
CA SER A 125 9.95 0.63 27.77
C SER A 125 9.99 2.00 27.10
N SER A 126 9.36 2.97 27.75
CA SER A 126 9.21 4.36 27.33
C SER A 126 10.55 5.09 27.24
N SER A 127 10.87 5.65 26.07
CA SER A 127 11.42 7.02 25.92
C SER A 127 11.75 7.35 24.46
N SER A 128 11.37 8.58 24.07
CA SER A 128 11.90 9.42 22.98
C SER A 128 10.80 9.95 22.04
N SER A 129 10.35 11.15 22.37
CA SER A 129 9.37 11.98 21.67
C SER A 129 9.68 12.16 20.18
N ARG A 130 8.72 11.77 19.34
CA ARG A 130 8.43 12.38 18.03
C ARG A 130 6.93 12.22 17.78
N ASP A 131 6.17 13.28 18.03
CA ASP A 131 4.76 13.39 17.69
C ASP A 131 4.58 13.43 16.17
N THR A 132 4.47 12.25 15.57
CA THR A 132 3.85 12.05 14.25
C THR A 132 2.50 11.41 14.50
N PHE A 133 1.45 11.91 13.84
CA PHE A 133 0.05 11.45 13.84
C PHE A 133 -0.11 9.92 14.05
N VAL A 134 -0.13 9.48 15.31
CA VAL A 134 -0.43 8.11 15.72
C VAL A 134 -1.31 8.22 16.96
N ASP A 135 -2.62 8.33 16.75
CA ASP A 135 -3.57 8.12 17.83
C ASP A 135 -3.64 6.63 18.15
N ARG A 136 -3.03 6.30 19.29
CA ARG A 136 -3.39 5.31 20.30
C ARG A 136 -4.70 4.54 20.01
N PHE A 137 -4.58 3.25 19.74
CA PHE A 137 -5.63 2.27 20.03
C PHE A 137 -4.96 1.00 20.57
N ASP A 138 -5.33 0.67 21.81
CA ASP A 138 -4.84 -0.46 22.58
C ASP A 138 -5.25 -1.81 21.98
N ASP A 139 -4.31 -2.77 22.09
CA ASP A 139 -4.43 -4.22 22.05
C ASP A 139 -5.74 -4.82 21.46
N ILE A 140 -5.72 -5.07 20.15
CA ILE A 140 -6.62 -6.06 19.55
C ILE A 140 -5.83 -7.35 19.39
N GLU A 141 -6.02 -8.28 20.33
CA GLU A 141 -5.61 -9.68 20.15
C GLU A 141 -6.22 -10.22 18.86
N LEU A 142 -5.36 -10.38 17.85
CA LEU A 142 -5.72 -10.82 16.51
C LEU A 142 -5.88 -12.35 16.47
N THR A 143 -6.75 -12.91 17.31
CA THR A 143 -7.04 -14.36 17.27
C THR A 143 -7.93 -14.71 16.07
N ASP A 144 -7.59 -15.84 15.47
CA ASP A 144 -7.98 -16.29 14.14
C ASP A 144 -9.40 -16.89 14.09
N ARG A 145 -10.41 -16.12 14.52
CA ARG A 145 -11.82 -16.59 14.64
C ARG A 145 -12.73 -16.21 13.48
N CYS A 146 -12.23 -15.59 12.42
CA CYS A 146 -13.00 -15.50 11.18
C CYS A 146 -12.78 -16.79 10.41
N GLY A 147 -13.73 -17.73 10.50
CA GLY A 147 -13.72 -19.04 9.82
C GLY A 147 -13.66 -18.97 8.28
N LEU A 148 -12.59 -18.38 7.74
CA LEU A 148 -12.18 -18.36 6.34
C LEU A 148 -10.98 -19.32 6.16
N GLY A 149 -11.11 -20.51 6.73
CA GLY A 149 -10.09 -21.54 6.68
C GLY A 149 -9.86 -22.10 5.28
N ALA A 150 -8.57 -22.15 4.92
CA ALA A 150 -7.84 -23.08 4.04
C ALA A 150 -8.30 -23.28 2.58
N ALA A 151 -7.52 -22.70 1.65
CA ALA A 151 -7.22 -23.26 0.32
C ALA A 151 -5.94 -22.65 -0.30
N GLY A 152 -4.93 -22.39 0.53
CA GLY A 152 -3.57 -22.05 0.12
C GLY A 152 -2.63 -22.70 1.13
N SER A 153 -1.42 -23.09 0.73
CA SER A 153 -0.45 -23.64 1.69
C SER A 153 -0.29 -22.62 2.82
N ASP A 154 -0.55 -23.01 4.07
CA ASP A 154 -0.53 -22.11 5.24
C ASP A 154 0.83 -21.38 5.38
N HIS A 155 1.86 -21.92 4.75
CA HIS A 155 3.22 -21.38 4.70
C HIS A 155 3.37 -20.09 3.88
N ASP A 156 2.63 -19.92 2.77
CA ASP A 156 2.78 -18.74 1.89
C ASP A 156 2.05 -17.49 2.42
N ASP A 157 1.07 -17.69 3.31
CA ASP A 157 0.33 -16.61 3.97
C ASP A 157 0.95 -16.20 5.32
N GLU A 158 1.78 -17.04 5.93
CA GLU A 158 2.38 -16.76 7.24
C GLU A 158 3.23 -15.48 7.27
N PRO A 159 4.03 -15.14 6.25
CA PRO A 159 4.75 -13.86 6.23
C PRO A 159 3.81 -12.66 6.35
N LEU A 160 2.67 -12.68 5.65
CA LEU A 160 1.69 -11.60 5.72
C LEU A 160 0.96 -11.58 7.07
N ARG A 161 0.69 -12.75 7.67
CA ARG A 161 0.16 -12.83 9.04
C ARG A 161 1.13 -12.23 10.06
N ARG A 162 2.42 -12.59 9.98
CA ARG A 162 3.48 -12.03 10.83
C ARG A 162 3.61 -10.53 10.69
N HIS A 163 3.58 -10.02 9.45
CA HIS A 163 3.56 -8.58 9.18
C HIS A 163 2.40 -7.90 9.91
N ARG A 164 1.18 -8.42 9.77
CA ARG A 164 -0.01 -7.83 10.40
C ARG A 164 0.03 -7.88 11.92
N ARG A 165 0.59 -8.93 12.52
CA ARG A 165 0.79 -8.99 13.99
C ARG A 165 1.77 -7.93 14.45
N ALA A 166 2.89 -7.76 13.73
CA ALA A 166 3.94 -6.81 14.11
C ALA A 166 3.57 -5.34 13.81
N SER A 167 2.76 -5.09 12.79
CA SER A 167 2.33 -3.74 12.38
C SER A 167 0.89 -3.78 11.86
N PRO A 168 -0.12 -3.80 12.74
CA PRO A 168 -1.53 -3.96 12.36
C PRO A 168 -2.04 -2.83 11.45
N ASN A 169 -1.45 -1.63 11.57
CA ASN A 169 -1.85 -0.44 10.81
C ASN A 169 -1.13 -0.28 9.46
N CYS A 170 -0.31 -1.23 9.04
CA CYS A 170 0.36 -1.15 7.74
C CYS A 170 -0.65 -1.24 6.59
N TYR A 171 -0.78 -0.16 5.81
CA TYR A 171 -1.75 -0.08 4.70
C TYR A 171 -1.52 -1.14 3.63
N TYR A 172 -0.26 -1.37 3.27
CA TYR A 172 0.10 -2.43 2.34
C TYR A 172 -0.35 -3.81 2.83
N ALA A 173 -0.03 -4.16 4.09
CA ALA A 173 -0.36 -5.48 4.64
C ALA A 173 -1.89 -5.69 4.75
N ARG A 174 -2.62 -4.64 5.14
CA ARG A 174 -4.09 -4.67 5.22
C ARG A 174 -4.73 -4.82 3.84
N LEU A 175 -4.26 -4.09 2.84
CA LEU A 175 -4.72 -4.22 1.46
C LEU A 175 -4.47 -5.63 0.90
N CYS A 176 -3.27 -6.17 1.10
CA CYS A 176 -2.93 -7.52 0.65
C CYS A 176 -3.80 -8.60 1.33
N ALA A 177 -4.05 -8.47 2.63
CA ALA A 177 -4.90 -9.42 3.35
C ALA A 177 -6.35 -9.39 2.86
N LEU A 178 -6.87 -8.19 2.58
CA LEU A 178 -8.21 -8.01 2.03
C LEU A 178 -8.31 -8.58 0.60
N ALA A 179 -7.31 -8.34 -0.24
CA ALA A 179 -7.25 -8.88 -1.60
C ALA A 179 -7.22 -10.42 -1.59
N ARG A 180 -6.37 -11.04 -0.76
CA ARG A 180 -6.30 -12.52 -0.64
C ARG A 180 -7.56 -13.15 -0.06
N ALA A 181 -8.35 -12.41 0.72
CA ALA A 181 -9.65 -12.90 1.19
C ALA A 181 -10.66 -13.10 0.05
N VAL A 182 -10.48 -12.39 -1.08
CA VAL A 182 -11.32 -12.58 -2.28
C VAL A 182 -11.13 -13.98 -2.87
N SER A 183 -9.88 -14.44 -3.01
CA SER A 183 -9.56 -15.77 -3.56
C SER A 183 -10.20 -16.89 -2.73
N ARG A 184 -10.18 -16.74 -1.41
CA ARG A 184 -10.69 -17.76 -0.46
C ARG A 184 -12.21 -17.83 -0.37
N SER A 185 -12.92 -16.77 -0.76
CA SER A 185 -14.37 -16.71 -0.54
C SER A 185 -15.20 -17.46 -1.59
N GLY A 186 -14.59 -17.99 -2.67
CA GLY A 186 -15.30 -18.69 -3.75
C GLY A 186 -16.44 -17.87 -4.39
N ALA A 187 -17.05 -18.40 -5.45
CA ALA A 187 -18.15 -17.71 -6.14
C ALA A 187 -19.47 -17.68 -5.32
N GLY A 188 -19.58 -18.47 -4.24
CA GLY A 188 -20.83 -18.68 -3.50
C GLY A 188 -20.83 -18.26 -2.02
N ALA A 189 -19.68 -18.11 -1.35
CA ALA A 189 -19.64 -17.72 0.07
C ALA A 189 -19.51 -16.19 0.22
N GLY A 190 -20.62 -15.52 -0.07
CA GLY A 190 -21.12 -14.25 0.45
C GLY A 190 -20.12 -13.12 0.77
N GLY A 191 -20.29 -11.96 0.12
CA GLY A 191 -19.61 -10.70 0.47
C GLY A 191 -19.66 -10.28 1.95
N LEU A 192 -20.46 -10.96 2.79
CA LEU A 192 -20.39 -10.93 4.25
C LEU A 192 -18.98 -11.24 4.82
N GLY A 193 -18.24 -12.20 4.25
CA GLY A 193 -16.90 -12.55 4.76
C GLY A 193 -15.88 -11.43 4.56
N ILE A 194 -15.89 -10.83 3.36
CA ILE A 194 -15.04 -9.68 3.00
C ILE A 194 -15.44 -8.46 3.82
N ARG A 195 -16.73 -8.20 4.00
CA ARG A 195 -17.23 -7.08 4.80
C ARG A 195 -16.81 -7.19 6.26
N ARG A 196 -16.99 -8.36 6.90
CA ARG A 196 -16.52 -8.60 8.28
C ARG A 196 -15.01 -8.42 8.41
N LEU A 197 -14.24 -8.92 7.44
CA LEU A 197 -12.79 -8.70 7.44
C LEU A 197 -12.46 -7.21 7.33
N ALA A 198 -13.13 -6.48 6.45
CA ALA A 198 -12.92 -5.05 6.28
C ALA A 198 -13.28 -4.24 7.54
N GLU A 199 -14.34 -4.62 8.27
CA GLU A 199 -14.69 -4.06 9.57
C GLU A 199 -13.59 -4.34 10.61
N ARG A 200 -13.09 -5.58 10.69
CA ARG A 200 -11.96 -5.94 11.58
C ARG A 200 -10.67 -5.21 11.24
N LEU A 201 -10.47 -4.90 9.97
CA LEU A 201 -9.31 -4.12 9.51
C LEU A 201 -9.53 -2.62 9.67
N ASP A 202 -10.69 -2.14 10.11
CA ASP A 202 -11.09 -0.71 10.09
C ASP A 202 -10.96 -0.04 8.70
N ALA A 203 -11.22 -0.79 7.64
CA ALA A 203 -11.17 -0.25 6.27
C ALA A 203 -12.25 0.83 6.04
N ILE A 204 -13.40 0.69 6.69
CA ILE A 204 -14.53 1.64 6.57
C ILE A 204 -14.22 2.96 7.30
N GLY A 205 -13.61 2.91 8.50
CA GLY A 205 -13.16 4.10 9.21
C GLY A 205 -12.12 4.88 8.39
N ASP A 206 -11.17 4.15 7.80
CA ASP A 206 -10.16 4.72 6.92
C ASP A 206 -10.70 5.31 5.62
N ALA A 207 -11.72 4.68 5.02
CA ALA A 207 -12.33 5.18 3.79
C ALA A 207 -12.76 6.65 3.91
N LYS A 208 -13.32 7.05 5.06
CA LYS A 208 -13.74 8.44 5.31
C LYS A 208 -12.54 9.39 5.41
N ARG A 209 -11.46 8.96 6.07
CA ARG A 209 -10.20 9.73 6.17
C ARG A 209 -9.56 9.90 4.79
N TYR A 210 -9.50 8.82 4.02
CA TYR A 210 -8.96 8.83 2.67
C TYR A 210 -9.79 9.69 1.73
N ALA A 211 -11.12 9.60 1.77
CA ALA A 211 -11.99 10.45 0.95
C ALA A 211 -11.68 11.94 1.16
N ARG A 212 -11.48 12.37 2.41
CA ARG A 212 -11.14 13.76 2.73
C ARG A 212 -9.74 14.12 2.22
N ALA A 213 -8.74 13.28 2.48
CA ALA A 213 -7.35 13.51 2.09
C ALA A 213 -7.18 13.55 0.57
N LEU A 214 -7.76 12.59 -0.15
CA LEU A 214 -7.67 12.47 -1.61
C LEU A 214 -8.41 13.62 -2.31
N ARG A 215 -9.55 14.08 -1.79
CA ARG A 215 -10.23 15.29 -2.32
C ARG A 215 -9.37 16.54 -2.14
N LYS A 216 -8.71 16.70 -0.99
CA LYS A 216 -7.77 17.81 -0.76
C LYS A 216 -6.59 17.74 -1.74
N LEU A 217 -5.95 16.59 -1.85
CA LEU A 217 -4.84 16.35 -2.76
C LEU A 217 -5.24 16.66 -4.22
N ARG A 218 -6.41 16.20 -4.65
CA ARG A 218 -6.96 16.49 -5.97
C ARG A 218 -7.08 18.00 -6.21
N GLY A 219 -7.58 18.74 -5.22
CA GLY A 219 -7.63 20.21 -5.29
C GLY A 219 -6.25 20.84 -5.46
N CYS A 220 -5.24 20.32 -4.77
CA CYS A 220 -3.86 20.79 -4.90
C CYS A 220 -3.26 20.49 -6.28
N LEU A 221 -3.50 19.29 -6.83
CA LEU A 221 -2.93 18.87 -8.12
C LEU A 221 -3.67 19.46 -9.32
N LEU A 222 -5.00 19.52 -9.30
CA LEU A 222 -5.80 19.98 -10.43
C LEU A 222 -6.14 21.47 -10.39
N GLY A 223 -6.13 22.09 -9.21
CA GLY A 223 -6.51 23.49 -9.02
C GLY A 223 -5.34 24.47 -8.89
N GLY A 224 -4.09 23.98 -8.76
CA GLY A 224 -2.93 24.82 -8.46
C GLY A 224 -2.24 25.38 -9.71
N CYS A 225 -2.20 26.71 -9.85
CA CYS A 225 -1.41 27.38 -10.90
C CYS A 225 0.10 27.08 -10.80
N GLY A 226 0.61 26.82 -9.59
CA GLY A 226 2.02 26.50 -9.36
C GLY A 226 2.49 25.22 -10.04
N LEU A 227 1.66 24.18 -10.11
CA LEU A 227 1.99 22.92 -10.80
C LEU A 227 2.12 23.16 -12.31
N SER A 228 1.14 23.85 -12.89
CA SER A 228 1.13 24.17 -14.33
C SER A 228 2.34 25.03 -14.70
N LEU A 229 2.68 26.01 -13.86
CA LEU A 229 3.87 26.82 -14.07
C LEU A 229 5.15 26.00 -13.90
N ALA A 230 5.26 25.13 -12.90
CA ALA A 230 6.41 24.23 -12.74
C ALA A 230 6.61 23.31 -13.95
N ALA A 231 5.53 22.78 -14.53
CA ALA A 231 5.59 21.96 -15.74
C ALA A 231 6.14 22.74 -16.95
N SER A 232 5.96 24.07 -17.02
CA SER A 232 6.52 24.90 -18.09
C SER A 232 8.05 24.98 -18.08
N PHE A 233 8.71 24.58 -16.98
CA PHE A 233 10.17 24.47 -16.86
C PHE A 233 10.72 23.11 -17.33
N GLY A 234 9.92 22.29 -18.03
CA GLY A 234 10.37 21.04 -18.66
C GLY A 234 10.13 19.77 -17.84
N TYR A 235 9.50 19.87 -16.66
CA TYR A 235 9.09 18.71 -15.89
C TYR A 235 7.80 18.08 -16.45
N SER A 236 7.74 16.75 -16.44
CA SER A 236 6.51 16.05 -16.78
C SER A 236 5.45 16.26 -15.68
N PRO A 237 4.19 16.59 -16.01
CA PRO A 237 3.12 16.71 -15.02
C PRO A 237 2.92 15.45 -14.15
N PRO A 238 3.01 14.21 -14.68
CA PRO A 238 2.93 13.00 -13.87
C PRO A 238 4.05 12.90 -12.81
N HIS A 239 5.29 13.27 -13.17
CA HIS A 239 6.40 13.28 -12.21
C HIS A 239 6.16 14.28 -11.09
N LEU A 240 5.77 15.51 -11.42
CA LEU A 240 5.46 16.53 -10.42
C LEU A 240 4.31 16.09 -9.51
N ALA A 241 3.27 15.46 -10.07
CA ALA A 241 2.15 14.94 -9.31
C ALA A 241 2.57 13.84 -8.32
N ALA A 242 3.47 12.93 -8.73
CA ALA A 242 4.00 11.89 -7.86
C ALA A 242 4.77 12.48 -6.67
N TRP A 243 5.68 13.43 -6.92
CA TRP A 243 6.48 14.08 -5.88
C TRP A 243 5.64 14.92 -4.92
N LEU A 244 4.71 15.70 -5.46
CA LEU A 244 3.76 16.46 -4.65
C LEU A 244 2.86 15.57 -3.81
N THR A 245 2.41 14.44 -4.35
CA THR A 245 1.61 13.48 -3.61
C THR A 245 2.42 12.85 -2.47
N ARG A 246 3.66 12.46 -2.73
CA ARG A 246 4.57 11.98 -1.69
C ARG A 246 4.77 13.03 -0.60
N TYR A 247 5.03 14.27 -0.96
CA TYR A 247 5.17 15.37 0.00
C TYR A 247 3.88 15.56 0.81
N PHE A 248 2.73 15.60 0.15
CA PHE A 248 1.42 15.71 0.79
C PHE A 248 1.19 14.62 1.84
N MET A 249 1.45 13.35 1.47
CA MET A 249 1.25 12.22 2.37
C MET A 249 2.21 12.24 3.57
N ARG A 250 3.44 12.73 3.38
CA ARG A 250 4.46 12.77 4.45
C ARG A 250 4.40 14.02 5.33
N ASN A 251 3.69 15.07 4.89
CA ASN A 251 3.63 16.36 5.58
C ASN A 251 2.19 16.73 5.98
N ASN A 252 1.43 15.75 6.49
CA ASN A 252 0.08 15.97 7.04
C ASN A 252 -0.89 16.71 6.09
N GLY A 253 -0.76 16.42 4.79
CA GLY A 253 -1.58 17.03 3.76
C GLY A 253 -1.21 18.47 3.40
N ALA A 254 0.01 18.93 3.72
CA ALA A 254 0.56 20.18 3.20
C ALA A 254 0.99 20.01 1.73
N CYS A 255 0.77 21.04 0.90
CA CYS A 255 1.25 21.07 -0.48
C CYS A 255 1.96 22.40 -0.73
N PRO A 256 3.18 22.39 -1.31
CA PRO A 256 3.76 23.61 -1.83
C PRO A 256 2.91 24.12 -2.98
N THR A 257 2.70 25.44 -3.01
CA THR A 257 1.83 26.12 -3.99
C THR A 257 2.61 26.97 -4.98
N ARG A 258 3.85 27.35 -4.65
CA ARG A 258 4.73 28.14 -5.53
C ARG A 258 5.51 27.21 -6.45
N ALA A 259 5.61 27.57 -7.72
CA ALA A 259 6.31 26.76 -8.72
C ALA A 259 7.77 26.46 -8.33
N GLY A 260 8.48 27.45 -7.77
CA GLY A 260 9.87 27.26 -7.30
C GLY A 260 10.01 26.19 -6.22
N ASP A 261 9.08 26.14 -5.24
CA ASP A 261 9.09 25.12 -4.19
C ASP A 261 8.79 23.72 -4.76
N ILE A 262 7.89 23.64 -5.75
CA ILE A 262 7.53 22.40 -6.44
C ILE A 262 8.73 21.85 -7.24
N ILE A 263 9.44 22.73 -7.94
CA ILE A 263 10.65 22.37 -8.71
C ILE A 263 11.76 21.91 -7.77
N ALA A 264 12.01 22.65 -6.68
CA ALA A 264 13.00 22.26 -5.67
C ALA A 264 12.70 20.86 -5.09
N LEU A 265 11.43 20.61 -4.73
CA LEU A 265 10.98 19.30 -4.28
C LEU A 265 11.27 18.19 -5.30
N ALA A 266 10.97 18.41 -6.58
CA ALA A 266 11.22 17.44 -7.63
C ALA A 266 12.71 17.14 -7.78
N HIS A 267 13.55 18.19 -7.85
CA HIS A 267 15.01 18.06 -7.93
C HIS A 267 15.62 17.30 -6.75
N GLU A 268 15.23 17.65 -5.51
CA GLU A 268 15.74 16.97 -4.31
C GLU A 268 15.35 15.49 -4.29
N SER A 269 14.12 15.19 -4.70
CA SER A 269 13.59 13.83 -4.69
C SER A 269 14.24 12.95 -5.77
N GLU A 270 14.53 13.52 -6.95
CA GLU A 270 15.27 12.87 -8.02
C GLU A 270 16.73 12.63 -7.64
N ALA A 271 17.40 13.62 -7.05
CA ALA A 271 18.79 13.50 -6.59
C ALA A 271 18.96 12.40 -5.55
N GLN A 272 17.95 12.19 -4.70
CA GLN A 272 17.93 11.13 -3.69
C GLN A 272 17.47 9.77 -4.25
N SER A 273 17.08 9.69 -5.53
CA SER A 273 16.55 8.49 -6.18
C SER A 273 15.47 7.79 -5.34
N LEU A 274 14.56 8.59 -4.76
CA LEU A 274 13.66 8.10 -3.70
C LEU A 274 12.69 7.03 -4.17
N LEU A 275 12.26 7.06 -5.43
CA LEU A 275 11.31 6.10 -6.00
C LEU A 275 12.04 5.04 -6.82
N ALA A 276 11.47 3.83 -6.85
CA ALA A 276 11.95 2.76 -7.71
C ALA A 276 12.00 3.21 -9.20
N PRO A 277 13.06 2.87 -9.95
CA PRO A 277 13.12 3.13 -11.38
C PRO A 277 11.90 2.56 -12.11
N GLY A 278 11.34 3.32 -13.06
CA GLY A 278 10.14 2.91 -13.81
C GLY A 278 8.81 3.03 -13.06
N LEU A 279 8.81 3.29 -11.73
CA LEU A 279 7.58 3.50 -10.98
C LEU A 279 6.82 4.72 -11.48
N LEU A 280 7.53 5.80 -11.83
CA LEU A 280 6.94 7.04 -12.33
C LEU A 280 6.28 6.86 -13.72
N ASP A 281 6.75 5.91 -14.52
CA ASP A 281 6.21 5.65 -15.86
C ASP A 281 4.85 4.94 -15.81
N ILE A 282 4.58 4.22 -14.72
CA ILE A 282 3.33 3.45 -14.52
C ILE A 282 2.35 4.15 -13.57
N LEU A 283 2.75 5.26 -12.94
CA LEU A 283 1.98 5.92 -11.90
C LEU A 283 1.15 7.09 -12.43
N ASP A 284 -0.13 6.85 -12.71
CA ASP A 284 -1.08 7.92 -13.00
C ASP A 284 -1.89 8.32 -11.75
N ILE A 285 -1.25 9.10 -10.86
CA ILE A 285 -1.94 9.63 -9.66
C ILE A 285 -3.13 10.50 -10.05
N VAL A 286 -2.99 11.32 -11.08
CA VAL A 286 -4.04 12.27 -11.47
C VAL A 286 -5.26 11.51 -11.96
N GLY A 287 -5.08 10.51 -12.80
CA GLY A 287 -6.15 9.61 -13.24
C GLY A 287 -6.80 8.86 -12.08
N LEU A 288 -6.00 8.31 -11.14
CA LEU A 288 -6.54 7.66 -9.94
C LEU A 288 -7.42 8.60 -9.10
N LEU A 289 -7.04 9.88 -8.98
CA LEU A 289 -7.82 10.89 -8.23
C LEU A 289 -9.07 11.38 -8.97
N GLN A 290 -9.20 11.10 -10.26
CA GLN A 290 -10.38 11.43 -11.06
C GLN A 290 -11.43 10.31 -11.09
N LEU A 291 -11.17 9.18 -10.44
CA LEU A 291 -12.13 8.09 -10.31
C LEU A 291 -13.43 8.58 -9.65
N PRO A 292 -14.61 8.20 -10.19
CA PRO A 292 -15.90 8.72 -9.76
C PRO A 292 -16.22 8.39 -8.29
N GLU A 293 -15.62 7.34 -7.74
CA GLU A 293 -15.77 6.96 -6.33
C GLU A 293 -15.18 7.99 -5.35
N LEU A 294 -14.26 8.84 -5.84
CA LEU A 294 -13.60 9.90 -5.08
C LEU A 294 -14.22 11.29 -5.29
N LEU A 295 -15.26 11.38 -6.14
CA LEU A 295 -16.04 12.60 -6.40
C LEU A 295 -17.17 12.75 -5.37
#